data_AF-A5A7K4-F1
#
_entry.id   AF-A5A7K4-F1
#
_cell.length_a   1.000
_cell.length_b   1.000
_cell.length_c   1.000
_cell.angle_alpha   90.00
_cell.angle_beta   90.00
_cell.angle_gamma   90.00
#
_symmetry.space_group_name_H-M   'P 1'
#
loop_
_entity.id
_entity.type
_entity.pdbx_description
1 polymer ?
#
loop_
_entity_poly.entity_id
_entity_poly.type
_entity_poly.pdbx_seq_one_letter_code
_entity_poly.pdbx_strand_id
1 'polypeptide(L)'
;MKLYFVLLMKSHFQSYPCPLQINSFWNLGFLLGITIILQIITGIFLGLHYTSDLNSAYSSLFFFIREIYYGWCLRLLHSSGASFVFLFLFLHLGRAISYASYF
;
A
#
# COMPACT_ATOMS: atom_id res chain seq x y z
N MET A 1 17.71 -15.00 -19.15
CA MET A 1 17.08 -13.97 -18.28
C MET A 1 15.55 -13.95 -18.37
N LYS A 2 14.95 -13.78 -19.55
CA LYS A 2 13.48 -13.74 -19.74
C LYS A 2 12.75 -14.99 -19.21
N LEU A 3 13.29 -16.18 -19.46
CA LEU A 3 12.72 -17.46 -19.00
C LEU A 3 12.72 -17.59 -17.48
N TYR A 4 13.81 -17.18 -16.82
CA TYR A 4 13.94 -17.24 -15.36
C TYR A 4 12.90 -16.35 -14.67
N PHE A 5 12.71 -15.12 -15.15
CA PHE A 5 11.69 -14.23 -14.61
C PHE A 5 10.28 -14.81 -14.75
N VAL A 6 9.94 -15.40 -15.90
CA VAL A 6 8.64 -16.05 -16.11
C VAL A 6 8.45 -17.25 -15.18
N LEU A 7 9.49 -18.05 -14.94
CA LEU A 7 9.44 -19.18 -14.01
C LEU A 7 9.22 -18.71 -12.56
N LEU A 8 9.89 -17.64 -12.15
CA LEU A 8 9.70 -17.01 -10.83
C LEU A 8 8.24 -16.53 -10.65
N MET A 9 7.68 -15.85 -11.65
CA MET A 9 6.28 -15.40 -11.58
C MET A 9 5.32 -16.60 -11.46
N LYS A 10 5.55 -17.67 -12.23
CA LYS A 10 4.74 -18.89 -12.12
C LYS A 10 4.82 -19.53 -10.74
N SER A 11 6.02 -19.64 -10.16
CA SER A 11 6.22 -20.29 -8.86
C SER A 11 5.50 -19.60 -7.71
N HIS A 12 5.37 -18.28 -7.75
CA HIS A 12 4.72 -17.50 -6.68
C HIS A 12 3.23 -17.24 -6.91
N PHE A 13 2.78 -17.03 -8.15
CA PHE A 13 1.40 -16.61 -8.42
C PHE A 13 0.48 -17.73 -8.89
N GLN A 14 1.02 -18.81 -9.48
CA GLN A 14 0.20 -19.88 -10.07
C GLN A 14 0.42 -21.23 -9.39
N SER A 15 1.67 -21.66 -9.28
CA SER A 15 2.01 -22.99 -8.77
C SER A 15 2.40 -23.00 -7.30
N TYR A 16 2.12 -21.93 -6.55
CA TYR A 16 2.38 -21.88 -5.12
C TYR A 16 1.40 -22.81 -4.39
N PRO A 17 1.88 -23.82 -3.64
CA PRO A 17 0.99 -24.72 -2.92
C PRO A 17 0.35 -23.98 -1.74
N CYS A 18 -0.97 -23.79 -1.79
CA CYS A 18 -1.73 -23.15 -0.74
C CYS A 18 -2.57 -24.20 0.03
N PRO A 19 -2.60 -24.17 1.37
CA PRO A 19 -3.53 -25.01 2.13
C PRO A 19 -4.98 -24.73 1.74
N LEU A 20 -5.80 -25.78 1.60
CA LEU A 20 -7.19 -25.65 1.14
C LEU A 20 -8.11 -24.97 2.18
N GLN A 21 -7.73 -24.96 3.45
CA GLN A 21 -8.55 -24.49 4.57
C GLN A 21 -8.10 -23.12 5.12
N ILE A 22 -7.60 -22.22 4.27
CA ILE A 22 -7.35 -20.83 4.67
C ILE A 22 -8.65 -20.02 4.74
N ASN A 23 -8.79 -19.15 5.74
CA ASN A 23 -9.93 -18.24 5.83
C ASN A 23 -9.57 -16.82 5.34
N SER A 24 -10.50 -15.88 5.46
CA SER A 24 -10.36 -14.50 4.96
C SER A 24 -9.20 -13.71 5.58
N PHE A 25 -8.74 -14.04 6.79
CA PHE A 25 -7.64 -13.32 7.44
C PHE A 25 -6.28 -13.52 6.73
N TRP A 26 -6.14 -14.56 5.90
CA TRP A 26 -4.93 -14.75 5.08
C TRP A 26 -4.81 -13.73 3.95
N ASN A 27 -5.88 -13.00 3.60
CA ASN A 27 -5.86 -11.94 2.58
C ASN A 27 -5.21 -10.63 3.07
N LEU A 28 -5.03 -10.46 4.38
CA LEU A 28 -4.55 -9.20 4.96
C LEU A 28 -3.14 -8.82 4.50
N GLY A 29 -2.29 -9.79 4.18
CA GLY A 29 -0.96 -9.53 3.64
C GLY A 29 -1.02 -8.93 2.23
N PHE A 30 -1.93 -9.44 1.39
CA PHE A 30 -2.14 -8.92 0.05
C PHE A 30 -2.76 -7.51 0.08
N LEU A 31 -3.75 -7.28 0.94
CA LEU A 31 -4.34 -5.95 1.15
C LEU A 31 -3.30 -4.94 1.66
N LEU A 32 -2.43 -5.34 2.58
CA LEU A 32 -1.30 -4.51 3.03
C LEU A 32 -0.39 -4.15 1.85
N GLY A 33 -0.02 -5.13 1.02
CA GLY A 33 0.77 -4.89 -0.20
C GLY A 33 0.11 -3.91 -1.16
N ILE A 34 -1.20 -4.05 -1.43
CA ILE A 34 -1.96 -3.10 -2.26
C ILE A 34 -1.91 -1.69 -1.67
N THR A 35 -2.14 -1.56 -0.36
CA THR A 35 -2.11 -0.23 0.28
C THR A 35 -0.74 0.42 0.21
N ILE A 36 0.35 -0.34 0.37
CA ILE A 36 1.71 0.19 0.23
C ILE A 36 1.96 0.70 -1.20
N ILE A 37 1.56 -0.08 -2.22
CA ILE A 37 1.68 0.34 -3.63
C ILE A 37 0.88 1.63 -3.87
N LEU A 38 -0.35 1.71 -3.36
CA LEU A 38 -1.18 2.91 -3.45
C LEU A 38 -0.52 4.12 -2.77
N GLN A 39 0.13 3.92 -1.61
CA GLN A 39 0.84 4.99 -0.90
C GLN A 39 2.10 5.47 -1.62
N ILE A 40 2.84 4.56 -2.26
CA ILE A 40 4.00 4.94 -3.08
C ILE A 40 3.52 5.78 -4.28
N ILE A 41 2.51 5.31 -5.01
CA ILE A 41 2.00 6.01 -6.19
C ILE A 41 1.47 7.39 -5.81
N THR A 42 0.55 7.46 -4.84
CA THR A 42 -0.01 8.75 -4.39
C THR A 42 1.04 9.66 -3.79
N GLY A 43 1.99 9.11 -3.02
CA GLY A 43 3.10 9.86 -2.42
C GLY A 43 4.02 10.49 -3.47
N ILE A 44 4.31 9.79 -4.56
CA ILE A 44 5.06 10.36 -5.70
C ILE A 44 4.31 11.55 -6.29
N PHE A 45 3.00 11.41 -6.56
CA PHE A 45 2.20 12.53 -7.08
C PHE A 45 2.18 13.73 -6.15
N LEU A 46 2.05 13.52 -4.83
CA LEU A 46 2.14 14.62 -3.87
C LEU A 46 3.54 15.25 -3.86
N GLY A 47 4.59 14.43 -3.88
CA GLY A 47 5.98 14.87 -3.86
C GLY A 47 6.40 15.71 -5.07
N LEU A 48 5.80 15.48 -6.24
CA LEU A 48 6.06 16.26 -7.45
C LEU A 48 5.59 17.72 -7.37
N HIS A 49 4.68 18.03 -6.45
CA HIS A 49 4.04 19.35 -6.32
C HIS A 49 4.24 19.99 -4.94
N TYR A 50 4.79 19.24 -3.99
CA TYR A 50 5.03 19.70 -2.63
C TYR A 50 6.35 20.46 -2.52
N THR A 51 6.35 21.59 -1.81
CA THR A 51 7.56 22.34 -1.47
C THR A 51 7.88 22.15 0.01
N SER A 52 9.06 21.65 0.34
CA SER A 52 9.45 21.32 1.72
C SER A 52 9.96 22.51 2.54
N ASP A 53 9.95 23.73 1.99
CA ASP A 53 10.33 24.94 2.71
C ASP A 53 9.24 25.35 3.72
N LEU A 54 9.66 25.76 4.92
CA LEU A 54 8.75 25.99 6.06
C LEU A 54 7.69 27.06 5.75
N ASN A 55 8.03 28.08 4.97
CA ASN A 55 7.12 29.18 4.64
C ASN A 55 6.12 28.81 3.52
N SER A 56 6.40 27.75 2.75
CA SER A 56 5.61 27.37 1.57
C SER A 56 5.04 25.94 1.61
N ALA A 57 5.35 25.16 2.66
CA ALA A 57 4.83 23.80 2.83
C ALA A 57 3.30 23.73 2.87
N TYR A 58 2.66 24.63 3.61
CA TYR A 58 1.19 24.64 3.70
C TYR A 58 0.54 25.16 2.41
N SER A 59 1.07 26.23 1.82
CA SER A 59 0.51 26.82 0.60
C SER A 59 0.67 25.90 -0.61
N SER A 60 1.79 25.18 -0.74
CA SER A 60 1.97 24.15 -1.79
C SER A 60 0.99 22.98 -1.65
N LEU A 61 0.70 22.54 -0.43
CA LEU A 61 -0.33 21.51 -0.18
C LEU A 61 -1.74 22.01 -0.53
N PHE A 62 -2.05 23.26 -0.17
CA PHE A 62 -3.35 23.85 -0.48
C PHE A 62 -3.56 24.04 -1.98
N PHE A 63 -2.51 24.50 -2.68
CA PHE A 63 -2.48 24.54 -4.14
C PHE A 63 -2.71 23.14 -4.74
N PHE A 64 -2.03 22.10 -4.22
CA PHE A 64 -2.24 20.72 -4.67
C PHE A 64 -3.70 20.30 -4.57
N ILE A 65 -4.35 20.55 -3.42
CA ILE A 65 -5.75 20.13 -3.20
C ILE A 65 -6.72 20.83 -4.15
N ARG A 66 -6.51 22.12 -4.43
CA ARG A 66 -7.49 22.96 -5.14
C ARG A 66 -7.25 23.09 -6.63
N GLU A 67 -5.99 23.21 -7.03
CA GLU A 67 -5.63 23.63 -8.39
C GLU A 67 -5.19 22.44 -9.26
N ILE A 68 -4.86 21.29 -8.66
CA ILE A 68 -4.47 20.09 -9.41
C ILE A 68 -5.70 19.21 -9.62
N TYR A 69 -5.85 18.69 -10.84
CA TYR A 69 -6.90 17.73 -11.17
C TYR A 69 -6.88 16.53 -10.23
N TYR A 70 -8.02 16.26 -9.59
CA TYR A 70 -8.16 15.23 -8.55
C TYR A 70 -7.21 15.38 -7.36
N GLY A 71 -6.58 16.53 -7.16
CA GLY A 71 -5.61 16.76 -6.08
C GLY A 71 -6.23 16.55 -4.69
N TRP A 72 -7.47 16.99 -4.48
CA TRP A 72 -8.22 16.68 -3.26
C TRP A 72 -8.37 15.17 -3.03
N CYS A 73 -8.65 14.40 -4.09
CA CYS A 73 -8.87 12.96 -4.01
C CYS A 73 -7.54 12.25 -3.75
N LEU A 74 -6.47 12.61 -4.45
CA LEU A 74 -5.13 12.06 -4.25
C LEU A 74 -4.62 12.35 -2.82
N ARG A 75 -4.86 13.56 -2.30
CA ARG A 75 -4.48 13.90 -0.92
C ARG A 75 -5.28 13.09 0.09
N LEU A 76 -6.59 12.90 -0.14
CA LEU A 76 -7.44 12.07 0.71
C LEU A 76 -7.01 10.60 0.68
N LEU A 77 -6.77 10.05 -0.51
CA LEU A 77 -6.28 8.68 -0.69
C LEU A 77 -4.94 8.47 0.01
N HIS A 78 -4.01 9.42 -0.10
CA HIS A 78 -2.72 9.33 0.58
C HIS A 78 -2.86 9.41 2.11
N SER A 79 -3.72 10.31 2.60
CA SER A 79 -3.94 10.49 4.04
C SER A 79 -4.68 9.29 4.66
N SER A 80 -5.85 8.94 4.13
CA SER A 80 -6.65 7.81 4.61
C SER A 80 -5.97 6.46 4.33
N GLY A 81 -5.24 6.35 3.22
CA GLY A 81 -4.43 5.17 2.87
C GLY A 81 -3.38 4.85 3.93
N ALA A 82 -2.81 5.87 4.60
CA ALA A 82 -1.84 5.65 5.66
C ALA A 82 -2.49 4.93 6.85
N SER A 83 -3.70 5.32 7.22
CA SER A 83 -4.47 4.62 8.26
C SER A 83 -4.78 3.18 7.87
N PHE A 84 -5.08 2.91 6.58
CA PHE A 84 -5.31 1.54 6.11
C PHE A 84 -4.04 0.67 6.14
N VAL A 85 -2.86 1.23 5.87
CA VAL A 85 -1.58 0.51 6.05
C VAL A 85 -1.48 0.01 7.50
N PHE A 86 -1.70 0.88 8.49
CA PHE A 86 -1.63 0.48 9.90
C PHE A 86 -2.76 -0.47 10.30
N LEU A 87 -3.98 -0.26 9.82
CA LEU A 87 -5.10 -1.17 10.08
C LEU A 87 -4.77 -2.58 9.58
N PHE A 88 -4.35 -2.73 8.33
CA PHE A 88 -4.02 -4.04 7.77
C PHE A 88 -2.76 -4.64 8.40
N LEU A 89 -1.77 -3.83 8.76
CA LEU A 89 -0.61 -4.28 9.52
C LEU A 89 -1.04 -4.89 10.85
N PHE A 90 -1.82 -4.18 11.66
CA PHE A 90 -2.25 -4.68 12.97
C PHE A 90 -3.13 -5.92 12.86
N LEU A 91 -4.06 -5.97 11.91
CA LEU A 91 -4.85 -7.18 11.67
C LEU A 91 -3.98 -8.34 11.19
N HIS A 92 -2.97 -8.09 10.35
CA HIS A 92 -2.05 -9.12 9.87
C HIS A 92 -1.18 -9.69 10.98
N LEU A 93 -0.65 -8.84 11.88
CA LEU A 93 0.05 -9.28 13.09
C LEU A 93 -0.89 -10.03 14.04
N GLY A 94 -2.10 -9.51 14.27
CA GLY A 94 -3.11 -10.17 15.10
C GLY A 94 -3.41 -11.59 14.61
N ARG A 95 -3.63 -11.76 13.31
CA ARG A 95 -3.76 -13.08 12.67
C ARG A 95 -2.53 -13.94 12.94
N ALA A 96 -1.32 -13.42 12.73
CA ALA A 96 -0.09 -14.20 12.92
C ALA A 96 0.04 -14.70 14.37
N ILE A 97 -0.36 -13.90 15.35
CA ILE A 97 -0.39 -14.31 16.77
C ILE A 97 -1.47 -15.37 16.99
N SER A 98 -2.70 -15.15 16.52
CA SER A 98 -3.83 -16.07 16.73
C SER A 98 -3.63 -17.46 16.12
N TYR A 99 -2.92 -17.55 15.00
CA TYR A 99 -2.60 -18.82 14.31
C TYR A 99 -1.16 -19.29 14.55
N ALA A 100 -0.45 -18.70 15.52
CA ALA A 100 0.94 -19.03 15.82
C ALA A 100 1.90 -19.03 14.61
N SER A 101 1.64 -18.17 13.61
CA SER A 101 2.39 -18.07 12.35
C SER A 101 3.74 -17.34 12.47
N TYR A 102 4.25 -17.20 13.69
CA TYR A 102 5.54 -16.58 14.00
C TYR A 102 6.62 -17.61 14.36
N PHE A 103 6.26 -18.90 14.37
CA PHE A 103 7.17 -20.04 14.42
C PHE A 103 7.33 -20.64 13.01
#